data_AF-A0A8T2PT12-F1
#
_entry.id   AF-A0A8T2PT12-F1
#
_cell.length_a   1.000
_cell.length_b   1.000
_cell.length_c   1.000
_cell.angle_alpha   90.00
_cell.angle_beta   90.00
_cell.angle_gamma   90.00
#
_symmetry.space_group_name_H-M   'P 1'
#
loop_
_entity.id
_entity.type
_entity.pdbx_description
1 polymer ?
#
loop_
_entity_poly.entity_id
_entity_poly.type
_entity_poly.pdbx_seq_one_letter_code
_entity_poly.pdbx_strand_id
1 'polypeptide(L)'
;MDLLGRREETDQRETREILVLQDREEPQAYQGLMGFAGLPGPPGERGLPDLVYMSDKPNYNLIRSVLDSLQQDLRLFLDPPDGTKEHPATTCLELWLCRPNFTNGLYYIDPNQGSPADSLLAYCDFTAGGRTCIYPNQAEVPMKSWLKDSGTENSFHWLTTHGGFQFEYPGATVVQLRFLKLNSRFASQNITYSCQSGHQLGQEEREVKFLADTRRQSYLGMLRDCEATGVIHSAKRQSIFQFDSEDLDLLPLRDLAVFGSSNFTQEFGFTVGPVCFS
;
A
#
# COMPACT_ATOMS: atom_id res chain seq x y z
N MET A 1 -33.22 41.40 12.04
CA MET A 1 -33.35 41.49 10.58
C MET A 1 -32.11 42.20 10.07
N ASP A 2 -31.15 41.64 9.37
CA ASP A 2 -30.77 40.28 8.96
C ASP A 2 -29.28 40.42 8.61
N LEU A 3 -28.41 39.63 9.23
CA LEU A 3 -27.72 38.50 8.59
C LEU A 3 -26.99 38.85 7.28
N LEU A 4 -25.70 39.19 7.40
CA LEU A 4 -24.70 39.00 6.34
C LEU A 4 -24.06 37.63 6.56
N GLY A 5 -24.48 36.65 5.76
CA GLY A 5 -23.96 35.30 5.76
C GLY A 5 -22.53 35.22 5.24
N ARG A 6 -21.61 34.67 6.06
CA ARG A 6 -20.40 34.02 5.56
C ARG A 6 -20.80 32.66 5.00
N ARG A 7 -20.45 32.42 3.73
CA ARG A 7 -20.38 31.07 3.19
C ARG A 7 -19.28 30.32 3.94
N GLU A 8 -19.67 29.34 4.75
CA GLU A 8 -18.79 28.27 5.17
C GLU A 8 -18.66 27.30 3.99
N GLU A 9 -17.45 27.23 3.46
CA GLU A 9 -17.01 26.25 2.47
C GLU A 9 -16.83 24.92 3.22
N THR A 10 -17.74 23.98 2.95
CA THR A 10 -17.74 22.65 3.57
C THR A 10 -16.69 21.78 2.86
N ASP A 11 -15.57 21.53 3.55
CA ASP A 11 -14.53 20.57 3.16
C ASP A 11 -15.12 19.15 3.23
N GLN A 12 -15.73 18.69 2.13
CA GLN A 12 -16.16 17.31 1.95
C GLN A 12 -14.92 16.43 1.77
N ARG A 13 -14.27 16.03 2.87
CA ARG A 13 -13.29 14.94 2.85
C ARG A 13 -14.02 13.61 2.75
N GLU A 14 -13.96 13.05 1.55
CA GLU A 14 -14.41 11.70 1.24
C GLU A 14 -13.72 10.70 2.19
N THR A 15 -14.53 10.09 3.05
CA THR A 15 -14.10 9.16 4.09
C THR A 15 -14.37 7.74 3.60
N ARG A 16 -13.38 6.85 3.67
CA ARG A 16 -13.53 5.45 3.27
C ARG A 16 -13.47 4.52 4.48
N GLU A 17 -14.40 3.56 4.51
CA GLU A 17 -14.51 2.54 5.55
C GLU A 17 -13.39 1.50 5.43
N ILE A 18 -12.87 1.04 6.57
CA ILE A 18 -11.80 0.04 6.67
C ILE A 18 -12.41 -1.32 7.02
N LEU A 19 -11.89 -2.39 6.41
CA LEU A 19 -12.21 -3.75 6.82
C LEU A 19 -11.35 -4.14 8.03
N VAL A 20 -12.00 -4.33 9.19
CA VAL A 20 -11.37 -4.95 10.36
C VAL A 20 -11.53 -6.46 10.25
N LEU A 21 -10.42 -7.17 10.05
CA LEU A 21 -10.45 -8.62 9.97
C LEU A 21 -10.53 -9.20 11.39
N GLN A 22 -11.73 -9.63 11.79
CA GLN A 22 -11.91 -10.62 12.85
C GLN A 22 -12.03 -11.99 12.19
N ASP A 23 -11.19 -12.94 12.59
CA ASP A 23 -11.08 -14.28 11.98
C ASP A 23 -12.44 -14.85 11.55
N ARG A 24 -12.62 -15.04 10.25
CA ARG A 24 -13.73 -15.79 9.66
C ARG A 24 -13.25 -17.20 9.35
N GLU A 25 -14.00 -18.21 9.81
CA GLU A 25 -13.91 -19.57 9.30
C GLU A 25 -14.16 -19.56 7.77
N GLU A 26 -13.35 -20.31 7.03
CA GLU A 26 -13.43 -20.45 5.57
C GLU A 26 -14.80 -21.01 5.15
N PRO A 27 -15.54 -20.34 4.25
CA PRO A 27 -16.64 -20.98 3.55
C PRO A 27 -16.08 -21.92 2.47
N GLN A 28 -16.61 -23.14 2.44
CA GLN A 28 -16.34 -24.15 1.41
C GLN A 28 -16.44 -23.58 -0.01
N ALA A 29 -15.45 -23.92 -0.83
CA ALA A 29 -15.35 -23.56 -2.23
C ALA A 29 -16.59 -24.03 -3.03
N TYR A 30 -17.32 -23.08 -3.61
CA TYR A 30 -18.28 -23.39 -4.66
C TYR A 30 -17.53 -23.60 -5.97
N GLN A 31 -17.67 -24.79 -6.57
CA GLN A 31 -17.19 -25.07 -7.92
C GLN A 31 -17.86 -24.10 -8.90
N GLY A 32 -17.05 -23.30 -9.60
CA GLY A 32 -17.51 -22.39 -10.64
C GLY A 32 -18.16 -23.16 -11.78
N LEU A 33 -19.33 -22.68 -12.22
CA LEU A 33 -19.97 -23.13 -13.47
C LEU A 33 -19.03 -22.87 -14.65
N MET A 34 -18.87 -23.87 -15.52
CA MET A 34 -18.06 -23.77 -16.73
C MET A 34 -18.61 -22.64 -17.61
N GLY A 35 -17.76 -21.66 -17.92
CA GLY A 35 -18.13 -20.53 -18.76
C GLY A 35 -18.58 -20.95 -20.15
N PHE A 36 -19.54 -20.23 -20.71
CA PHE A 36 -19.99 -20.44 -22.08
C PHE A 36 -18.85 -20.25 -23.07
N ALA A 37 -18.86 -21.03 -24.16
CA ALA A 37 -17.90 -20.87 -25.24
C ALA A 37 -17.96 -19.44 -25.80
N GLY A 38 -16.80 -18.81 -25.93
CA GLY A 38 -16.68 -17.47 -26.52
C GLY A 38 -17.20 -17.45 -27.96
N LEU A 39 -17.79 -16.32 -28.35
CA LEU A 39 -18.19 -16.10 -29.74
C LEU A 39 -16.97 -16.24 -30.67
N PRO A 40 -17.15 -16.75 -31.90
CA PRO A 40 -16.07 -16.76 -32.90
C PRO A 40 -15.51 -15.35 -33.07
N GLY A 41 -14.19 -15.22 -33.04
CA GLY A 41 -13.53 -13.93 -33.25
C GLY A 41 -13.89 -13.31 -34.60
N PRO A 42 -13.88 -11.97 -34.72
CA PRO A 42 -14.07 -11.32 -36.00
C PRO A 42 -13.01 -11.81 -37.01
N PRO A 43 -13.32 -11.82 -38.31
CA PRO A 43 -12.34 -12.15 -39.34
C PRO A 43 -11.09 -11.28 -39.18
N GLY A 44 -9.90 -11.90 -39.21
CA GLY A 44 -8.64 -11.19 -39.07
C GLY A 44 -8.51 -10.05 -40.09
N GLU A 45 -8.06 -8.89 -39.61
CA GLU A 45 -7.74 -7.76 -40.49
C GLU A 45 -6.76 -8.22 -41.57
N ARG A 46 -7.06 -7.86 -42.82
CA ARG A 46 -6.11 -7.99 -43.91
C ARG A 46 -4.89 -7.16 -43.52
N GLY A 47 -3.72 -7.81 -43.44
CA GLY A 47 -2.48 -7.17 -43.01
C GLY A 47 -2.27 -5.83 -43.71
N LEU A 48 -1.86 -4.82 -42.94
CA LEU A 48 -1.59 -3.45 -43.42
C LEU A 48 -0.72 -3.49 -44.69
N PRO A 49 -1.26 -3.12 -45.86
CA PRO A 49 -0.43 -2.65 -46.95
C PRO A 49 -0.31 -1.13 -46.76
N ASP A 50 0.56 -0.72 -45.84
CA ASP A 50 1.27 0.58 -45.88
C ASP A 50 2.03 0.81 -44.56
N LEU A 51 3.20 0.19 -44.45
CA LEU A 51 4.28 0.70 -43.61
C LEU A 51 5.42 1.17 -44.51
N VAL A 52 5.07 1.93 -45.55
CA VAL A 52 6.03 2.75 -46.27
C VAL A 52 5.81 4.19 -45.81
N TYR A 53 6.36 4.50 -44.64
CA TYR A 53 6.52 5.89 -44.20
C TYR A 53 7.49 6.58 -45.17
N MET A 54 6.97 7.16 -46.26
CA MET A 54 7.69 8.14 -47.06
C MET A 54 7.14 9.53 -46.72
N SER A 55 7.57 10.04 -45.57
CA SER A 55 7.72 11.49 -45.40
C SER A 55 9.09 11.84 -46.01
N ASP A 56 9.15 12.83 -46.89
CA ASP A 56 10.40 13.34 -47.50
C ASP A 56 11.40 13.88 -46.47
N LYS A 57 11.04 13.87 -45.18
CA LYS A 57 11.92 14.14 -44.04
C LYS A 57 11.75 13.03 -43.00
N PRO A 58 12.82 12.29 -42.67
CA PRO A 58 12.77 11.30 -41.60
C PRO A 58 12.48 11.99 -40.26
N ASN A 59 11.51 11.45 -39.51
CA ASN A 59 11.26 11.87 -38.15
C ASN A 59 12.33 11.29 -37.22
N TYR A 60 13.46 11.98 -37.09
CA TYR A 60 14.60 11.53 -36.30
C TYR A 60 14.27 11.27 -34.83
N ASN A 61 13.31 12.00 -34.26
CA ASN A 61 12.88 11.76 -32.88
C ASN A 61 12.21 10.38 -32.74
N LEU A 62 11.34 10.03 -33.69
CA LEU A 62 10.70 8.72 -33.75
C LEU A 62 11.73 7.60 -34.01
N ILE A 63 12.63 7.81 -34.97
CA ILE A 63 13.68 6.82 -35.27
C ILE A 63 14.55 6.58 -34.04
N ARG A 64 14.91 7.65 -33.31
CA ARG A 64 15.70 7.54 -32.08
C ARG A 64 14.94 6.82 -30.98
N SER A 65 13.67 7.15 -30.74
CA SER A 65 12.88 6.44 -29.71
C SER A 65 12.73 4.95 -30.03
N VAL A 66 12.56 4.59 -31.31
CA VAL A 66 12.51 3.19 -31.73
C VAL A 66 13.85 2.50 -31.53
N LEU A 67 14.97 3.14 -31.89
CA LEU A 67 16.30 2.58 -31.68
C LEU A 67 16.62 2.39 -30.19
N ASP A 68 16.28 3.37 -29.36
CA ASP A 68 16.46 3.31 -27.90
C ASP A 68 15.63 2.16 -27.31
N SER A 69 14.38 1.98 -27.76
CA SER A 69 13.52 0.85 -27.38
C SER A 69 14.12 -0.49 -27.79
N LEU A 70 14.56 -0.64 -29.04
CA LEU A 70 15.16 -1.89 -29.53
C LEU A 70 16.46 -2.23 -28.79
N GLN A 71 17.25 -1.22 -28.44
CA GLN A 71 18.46 -1.41 -27.65
C GLN A 71 18.13 -1.87 -26.23
N GLN A 72 17.07 -1.34 -25.62
CA GLN A 72 16.62 -1.77 -24.30
C GLN A 72 16.09 -3.21 -24.33
N ASP A 73 15.26 -3.56 -25.31
CA ASP A 73 14.74 -4.93 -25.49
C ASP A 73 15.89 -5.93 -25.63
N LEU A 74 16.88 -5.61 -26.49
CA LEU A 74 18.04 -6.46 -26.68
C LEU A 74 18.84 -6.66 -25.37
N ARG A 75 18.98 -5.61 -24.56
CA ARG A 75 19.63 -5.73 -23.24
C ARG A 75 18.86 -6.68 -22.33
N LEU A 76 17.54 -6.54 -22.24
CA LEU A 76 16.71 -7.42 -21.41
C LEU A 76 16.79 -8.89 -21.85
N PHE A 77 16.97 -9.15 -23.16
CA PHE A 77 17.17 -10.52 -23.65
C PHE A 77 18.55 -11.08 -23.37
N LEU A 78 19.60 -10.27 -23.49
CA LEU A 78 20.99 -10.72 -23.32
C LEU A 78 21.41 -10.79 -21.85
N ASP A 79 20.92 -9.87 -21.03
CA ASP A 79 21.26 -9.72 -19.62
C ASP A 79 20.03 -9.28 -18.81
N PRO A 80 19.06 -10.19 -18.58
CA PRO A 80 17.85 -9.89 -17.85
C PRO A 80 18.16 -9.54 -16.39
N PRO A 81 17.38 -8.65 -15.76
CA PRO A 81 17.62 -8.23 -14.39
C PRO A 81 17.64 -9.43 -13.44
N ASP A 82 18.47 -9.33 -12.41
CA ASP A 82 18.64 -10.38 -11.40
C ASP A 82 18.28 -9.89 -9.99
N GLY A 83 17.81 -8.64 -9.86
CA GLY A 83 17.39 -8.06 -8.59
C GLY A 83 18.56 -7.73 -7.66
N THR A 84 19.80 -7.72 -8.16
CA THR A 84 20.95 -7.13 -7.47
C THR A 84 20.90 -5.61 -7.53
N LYS A 85 21.74 -4.94 -6.73
CA LYS A 85 21.81 -3.48 -6.74
C LYS A 85 22.35 -2.94 -8.07
N GLU A 86 23.20 -3.71 -8.73
CA GLU A 86 23.80 -3.39 -10.01
C GLU A 86 22.82 -3.62 -11.18
N HIS A 87 21.99 -4.65 -11.08
CA HIS A 87 21.00 -5.04 -12.10
C HIS A 87 19.59 -5.21 -11.49
N PRO A 88 18.99 -4.13 -10.94
CA PRO A 88 17.65 -4.18 -10.36
C PRO A 88 16.61 -4.41 -11.46
N ALA A 89 15.48 -5.02 -11.09
CA ALA A 89 14.29 -5.07 -11.96
C ALA A 89 13.42 -3.82 -11.76
N THR A 90 12.55 -3.46 -12.70
CA THR A 90 11.59 -2.34 -12.52
C THR A 90 10.62 -2.65 -11.37
N THR A 91 10.15 -3.90 -11.30
CA THR A 91 9.25 -4.40 -10.24
C THR A 91 9.55 -5.86 -9.91
N CYS A 92 9.02 -6.36 -8.79
CA CYS A 92 9.08 -7.79 -8.49
C CYS A 92 8.35 -8.66 -9.52
N LEU A 93 7.34 -8.12 -10.21
CA LEU A 93 6.64 -8.82 -11.29
C LEU A 93 7.56 -9.05 -12.49
N GLU A 94 8.32 -8.03 -12.91
CA GLU A 94 9.32 -8.19 -13.97
C GLU A 94 10.37 -9.24 -13.57
N LEU A 95 10.90 -9.14 -12.35
CA LEU A 95 11.89 -10.10 -11.85
C LEU A 95 11.36 -11.53 -11.88
N TRP A 96 10.10 -11.74 -11.46
CA TRP A 96 9.46 -13.04 -11.49
C TRP A 96 9.33 -13.61 -12.91
N LEU A 97 8.95 -12.78 -13.88
CA LEU A 97 8.82 -13.18 -15.28
C LEU A 97 10.18 -13.52 -15.92
N CYS A 98 11.23 -12.77 -15.59
CA CYS A 98 12.59 -13.00 -16.09
C CYS A 98 13.29 -14.17 -15.39
N ARG A 99 13.00 -14.40 -14.10
CA ARG A 99 13.69 -15.39 -13.23
C ARG A 99 12.67 -16.28 -12.50
N PRO A 100 11.93 -17.16 -13.19
CA PRO A 100 10.85 -17.95 -12.59
C PRO A 100 11.30 -18.94 -11.50
N ASN A 101 12.61 -19.23 -11.41
CA ASN A 101 13.18 -20.11 -10.39
C ASN A 101 13.55 -19.39 -9.09
N PHE A 102 13.38 -18.07 -9.01
CA PHE A 102 13.68 -17.32 -7.80
C PHE A 102 12.61 -17.57 -6.73
N THR A 103 13.02 -17.44 -5.48
CA THR A 103 12.17 -17.63 -4.30
C THR A 103 11.83 -16.28 -3.68
N ASN A 104 10.74 -16.22 -2.92
CA ASN A 104 10.37 -15.00 -2.18
C ASN A 104 11.56 -14.49 -1.35
N GLY A 105 11.77 -13.18 -1.32
CA GLY A 105 12.94 -12.60 -0.67
C GLY A 105 13.12 -11.11 -0.92
N LEU A 106 14.19 -10.55 -0.38
CA LEU A 106 14.56 -9.15 -0.60
C LEU A 106 15.38 -9.02 -1.88
N TYR A 107 14.95 -8.13 -2.77
CA TYR A 107 15.59 -7.81 -4.03
C TYR A 107 15.63 -6.29 -4.23
N TYR A 108 16.58 -5.82 -5.02
CA TYR A 108 16.60 -4.44 -5.47
C TYR A 108 15.67 -4.28 -6.67
N ILE A 109 14.85 -3.24 -6.59
CA ILE A 109 14.00 -2.80 -7.69
C ILE A 109 14.24 -1.32 -7.99
N ASP A 110 14.02 -0.93 -9.24
CA ASP A 110 14.20 0.43 -9.73
C ASP A 110 12.99 0.88 -10.58
N PRO A 111 11.84 1.19 -9.95
CA PRO A 111 10.62 1.54 -10.67
C PRO A 111 10.75 2.72 -11.65
N ASN A 112 11.53 3.75 -11.30
CA ASN A 112 11.76 4.92 -12.16
C ASN A 112 12.80 4.66 -13.28
N GLN A 113 13.49 3.52 -13.23
CA GLN A 113 14.57 3.14 -14.14
C GLN A 113 15.70 4.18 -14.19
N GLY A 114 16.58 4.05 -15.19
CA GLY A 114 17.66 4.98 -15.45
C GLY A 114 18.90 4.59 -14.66
N SER A 115 19.16 5.27 -13.55
CA SER A 115 20.37 5.02 -12.75
C SER A 115 20.05 3.99 -11.65
N PRO A 116 20.71 2.83 -11.60
CA PRO A 116 20.43 1.85 -10.55
C PRO A 116 20.87 2.31 -9.14
N ALA A 117 21.57 3.44 -9.04
CA ALA A 117 22.08 3.97 -7.77
C ALA A 117 20.96 4.39 -6.78
N ASP A 118 19.78 4.78 -7.28
CA ASP A 118 18.61 5.11 -6.46
C ASP A 118 17.56 3.98 -6.39
N SER A 119 17.94 2.77 -6.79
CA SER A 119 17.14 1.57 -6.56
C SER A 119 16.84 1.36 -5.07
N LEU A 120 15.70 0.74 -4.79
CA LEU A 120 15.23 0.47 -3.44
C LEU A 120 15.11 -1.02 -3.18
N LEU A 121 15.30 -1.41 -1.92
CA LEU A 121 15.14 -2.80 -1.50
C LEU A 121 13.65 -3.08 -1.23
N ALA A 122 13.11 -4.09 -1.88
CA ALA A 122 11.73 -4.54 -1.70
C ALA A 122 11.70 -6.05 -1.45
N TYR A 123 10.70 -6.51 -0.70
CA TYR A 123 10.38 -7.92 -0.60
C TYR A 123 9.49 -8.31 -1.78
N CYS A 124 9.98 -9.26 -2.57
CA CYS A 124 9.22 -9.84 -3.66
C CYS A 124 8.51 -11.11 -3.20
N ASP A 125 7.19 -11.10 -3.30
CA ASP A 125 6.36 -12.29 -3.09
C ASP A 125 5.96 -12.88 -4.45
N PHE A 126 6.79 -13.82 -4.92
CA PHE A 126 6.57 -14.55 -6.16
C PHE A 126 5.44 -15.57 -6.05
N THR A 127 5.15 -16.08 -4.85
CA THR A 127 3.96 -16.91 -4.61
C THR A 127 2.66 -16.14 -4.78
N ALA A 128 2.72 -14.82 -4.63
CA ALA A 128 1.63 -13.87 -4.86
C ALA A 128 1.64 -13.22 -6.26
N GLY A 129 2.29 -13.83 -7.25
CA GLY A 129 2.32 -13.31 -8.62
C GLY A 129 3.27 -12.13 -8.82
N GLY A 130 4.36 -12.05 -8.05
CA GLY A 130 5.36 -10.98 -8.20
C GLY A 130 5.01 -9.69 -7.47
N ARG A 131 4.27 -9.79 -6.36
CA ARG A 131 3.89 -8.64 -5.53
C ARG A 131 5.13 -7.97 -4.94
N THR A 132 5.16 -6.64 -5.02
CA THR A 132 6.26 -5.80 -4.52
C THR A 132 5.91 -5.21 -3.17
N CYS A 133 6.58 -5.60 -2.08
CA CYS A 133 6.30 -5.14 -0.73
C CYS A 133 7.46 -4.31 -0.14
N ILE A 134 7.16 -3.13 0.39
CA ILE A 134 8.14 -2.23 1.01
C ILE A 134 7.81 -2.10 2.49
N TYR A 135 8.76 -2.48 3.34
CA TYR A 135 8.61 -2.43 4.79
C TYR A 135 8.85 -1.01 5.32
N PRO A 136 8.13 -0.60 6.38
CA PRO A 136 8.45 0.65 7.07
C PRO A 136 9.80 0.53 7.78
N ASN A 137 10.49 1.65 7.93
CA ASN A 137 11.76 1.76 8.67
C ASN A 137 11.59 1.36 10.15
N GLN A 138 10.45 1.76 10.73
CA GLN A 138 10.06 1.44 12.10
C GLN A 138 8.65 0.85 12.05
N ALA A 139 8.55 -0.47 12.14
CA ALA A 139 7.27 -1.18 12.11
C ALA A 139 6.53 -1.11 13.46
N GLU A 140 7.27 -1.12 14.57
CA GLU A 140 6.68 -1.21 15.91
C GLU A 140 6.44 0.19 16.51
N VAL A 141 5.17 0.55 16.68
CA VAL A 141 4.75 1.67 17.51
C VAL A 141 4.69 1.18 18.96
N PRO A 142 5.46 1.78 19.89
CA PRO A 142 5.68 1.21 21.20
C PRO A 142 4.40 1.13 22.04
N MET A 143 4.35 0.11 22.90
CA MET A 143 3.30 -0.09 23.90
C MET A 143 3.35 1.03 24.95
N LYS A 144 2.39 1.97 24.90
CA LYS A 144 2.33 3.15 25.79
C LYS A 144 0.90 3.63 26.02
N SER A 145 0.69 4.42 27.06
CA SER A 145 -0.56 5.15 27.32
C SER A 145 -0.65 6.41 26.45
N TRP A 146 -0.83 6.25 25.15
CA TRP A 146 -0.78 7.34 24.15
C TRP A 146 -1.74 8.51 24.40
N LEU A 147 -2.79 8.31 25.19
CA LEU A 147 -3.82 9.30 25.47
C LEU A 147 -3.77 9.87 26.90
N LYS A 148 -2.74 9.54 27.68
CA LYS A 148 -2.67 9.94 29.10
C LYS A 148 -2.66 11.46 29.29
N ASP A 149 -1.95 12.17 28.42
CA ASP A 149 -1.75 13.63 28.50
C ASP A 149 -2.54 14.39 27.41
N SER A 150 -3.59 13.76 26.87
CA SER A 150 -4.34 14.27 25.70
C SER A 150 -5.26 15.46 25.99
N GLY A 151 -5.27 15.97 27.22
CA GLY A 151 -6.17 17.05 27.66
C GLY A 151 -7.65 16.63 27.74
N THR A 152 -8.52 17.59 28.07
CA THR A 152 -9.97 17.34 28.28
C THR A 152 -10.81 17.43 27.00
N GLU A 153 -10.22 17.83 25.88
CA GLU A 153 -10.93 18.00 24.61
C GLU A 153 -11.05 16.68 23.85
N ASN A 154 -12.28 16.29 23.51
CA ASN A 154 -12.57 15.16 22.64
C ASN A 154 -12.06 15.46 21.22
N SER A 155 -10.92 14.90 20.85
CA SER A 155 -10.29 15.14 19.56
C SER A 155 -9.43 13.96 19.11
N PHE A 156 -8.98 14.00 17.85
CA PHE A 156 -8.02 13.04 17.31
C PHE A 156 -6.60 13.41 17.73
N HIS A 157 -5.91 12.44 18.32
CA HIS A 157 -4.53 12.58 18.79
C HIS A 157 -3.59 11.81 17.88
N TRP A 158 -2.88 12.53 17.01
CA TRP A 158 -1.85 11.95 16.13
C TRP A 158 -0.67 11.42 16.95
N LEU A 159 -0.14 10.24 16.58
CA LEU A 159 1.02 9.67 17.26
C LEU A 159 2.20 10.65 17.30
N THR A 160 2.44 11.33 16.18
CA THR A 160 3.52 12.33 16.03
C THR A 160 3.45 13.46 17.05
N THR A 161 2.26 13.90 17.44
CA THR A 161 2.07 14.96 18.44
C THR A 161 2.38 14.47 19.86
N HIS A 162 2.30 13.16 20.10
CA HIS A 162 2.45 12.53 21.42
C HIS A 162 3.73 11.69 21.55
N GLY A 163 4.80 12.10 20.86
CA GLY A 163 6.13 11.47 20.96
C GLY A 163 6.30 10.18 20.14
N GLY A 164 5.39 9.94 19.19
CA GLY A 164 5.51 8.93 18.14
C GLY A 164 6.24 9.45 16.90
N PHE A 165 6.05 8.78 15.77
CA PHE A 165 6.75 9.06 14.51
C PHE A 165 5.85 8.83 13.30
N GLN A 166 6.17 9.46 12.17
CA GLN A 166 5.54 9.17 10.87
C GLN A 166 6.12 7.89 10.27
N PHE A 167 5.28 7.15 9.55
CA PHE A 167 5.70 5.93 8.87
C PHE A 167 6.51 6.27 7.62
N GLU A 168 7.80 5.93 7.67
CA GLU A 168 8.75 6.11 6.58
C GLU A 168 9.10 4.77 5.95
N TYR A 169 9.27 4.76 4.63
CA TYR A 169 9.56 3.56 3.84
C TYR A 169 10.91 3.78 3.15
N PRO A 170 12.01 3.16 3.63
CA PRO A 170 13.35 3.42 3.13
C PRO A 170 13.49 3.17 1.62
N GLY A 171 14.16 4.09 0.91
CA GLY A 171 14.36 4.01 -0.55
C GLY A 171 13.12 4.33 -1.40
N ALA A 172 11.92 4.27 -0.82
CA ALA A 172 10.66 4.59 -1.50
C ALA A 172 10.43 6.11 -1.56
N THR A 173 11.27 6.81 -2.30
CA THR A 173 11.13 8.24 -2.57
C THR A 173 9.82 8.54 -3.31
N VAL A 174 9.41 9.81 -3.36
CA VAL A 174 8.20 10.23 -4.09
C VAL A 174 8.26 9.81 -5.57
N VAL A 175 9.45 9.87 -6.18
CA VAL A 175 9.65 9.47 -7.58
C VAL A 175 9.50 7.95 -7.71
N GLN A 176 10.21 7.17 -6.89
CA GLN A 176 10.13 5.71 -6.94
C GLN A 176 8.72 5.20 -6.67
N LEU A 177 8.03 5.74 -5.67
CA LEU A 177 6.63 5.39 -5.38
C LEU A 177 5.72 5.75 -6.55
N ARG A 178 5.88 6.91 -7.18
CA ARG A 178 5.04 7.30 -8.32
C ARG A 178 5.15 6.32 -9.48
N PHE A 179 6.36 5.89 -9.82
CA PHE A 179 6.56 4.88 -10.86
C PHE A 179 6.10 3.49 -10.44
N LEU A 180 6.30 3.11 -9.17
CA LEU A 180 5.78 1.84 -8.67
C LEU A 180 4.25 1.79 -8.77
N LYS A 181 3.57 2.88 -8.39
CA LYS A 181 2.11 3.02 -8.56
C LYS A 181 1.70 2.94 -10.03
N LEU A 182 2.42 3.60 -10.94
CA LEU A 182 2.14 3.52 -12.38
C LEU A 182 2.28 2.09 -12.94
N ASN A 183 3.16 1.28 -12.36
CA ASN A 183 3.38 -0.12 -12.74
C ASN A 183 2.50 -1.11 -11.96
N SER A 184 1.51 -0.62 -11.22
CA SER A 184 0.65 -1.45 -10.36
C SER A 184 -0.82 -1.16 -10.61
N ARG A 185 -1.68 -2.08 -10.19
CA ARG A 185 -3.14 -1.96 -10.25
C ARG A 185 -3.77 -1.89 -8.87
N PHE A 186 -3.16 -2.57 -7.89
CA PHE A 186 -3.67 -2.65 -6.53
C PHE A 186 -2.56 -2.33 -5.53
N ALA A 187 -2.92 -1.67 -4.44
CA ALA A 187 -2.07 -1.52 -3.28
C ALA A 187 -2.78 -2.09 -2.05
N SER A 188 -2.03 -2.79 -1.21
CA SER A 188 -2.51 -3.34 0.05
C SER A 188 -1.55 -3.03 1.18
N GLN A 189 -2.08 -2.75 2.36
CA GLN A 189 -1.29 -2.61 3.59
C GLN A 189 -2.13 -3.06 4.79
N ASN A 190 -1.48 -3.44 5.88
CA ASN A 190 -2.16 -3.69 7.15
C ASN A 190 -1.49 -2.96 8.32
N ILE A 191 -2.28 -2.73 9.37
CA ILE A 191 -1.80 -2.28 10.67
C ILE A 191 -2.45 -3.16 11.73
N THR A 192 -1.64 -3.71 12.63
CA THR A 192 -2.11 -4.53 13.75
C THR A 192 -2.15 -3.68 15.00
N TYR A 193 -3.31 -3.54 15.63
CA TYR A 193 -3.48 -2.95 16.95
C TYR A 193 -3.33 -4.03 18.03
N SER A 194 -2.61 -3.73 19.12
CA SER A 194 -2.30 -4.68 20.17
C SER A 194 -2.46 -4.09 21.57
N CYS A 195 -3.08 -4.86 22.46
CA CYS A 195 -3.15 -4.56 23.90
C CYS A 195 -1.94 -5.08 24.67
N GLN A 196 -1.59 -4.40 25.77
CA GLN A 196 -0.54 -4.82 26.70
C GLN A 196 -0.77 -6.24 27.27
N SER A 197 0.30 -6.95 27.62
CA SER A 197 0.31 -8.14 28.49
C SER A 197 -0.73 -8.06 29.63
N GLY A 198 -1.61 -9.06 29.72
CA GLY A 198 -2.71 -9.11 30.71
C GLY A 198 -4.00 -8.39 30.30
N HIS A 199 -4.02 -7.68 29.17
CA HIS A 199 -5.21 -7.04 28.62
C HIS A 199 -5.69 -7.74 27.34
N GLN A 200 -6.98 -7.56 27.05
CA GLN A 200 -7.68 -8.04 25.86
C GLN A 200 -8.48 -6.91 25.21
N LEU A 201 -8.99 -7.13 24.00
CA LEU A 201 -9.94 -6.22 23.38
C LEU A 201 -11.26 -6.26 24.17
N GLY A 202 -11.65 -5.12 24.72
CA GLY A 202 -12.90 -4.93 25.44
C GLY A 202 -14.10 -4.76 24.53
N GLN A 203 -15.19 -4.22 25.09
CA GLN A 203 -16.43 -3.94 24.35
C GLN A 203 -16.56 -2.49 23.89
N GLU A 204 -15.94 -1.56 24.60
CA GLU A 204 -15.98 -0.13 24.26
C GLU A 204 -15.17 0.13 22.98
N GLU A 205 -15.77 0.86 22.05
CA GLU A 205 -15.17 1.19 20.76
C GLU A 205 -14.80 2.66 20.66
N ARG A 206 -13.74 2.93 19.89
CA ARG A 206 -13.14 4.24 19.72
C ARG A 206 -12.70 4.44 18.28
N GLU A 207 -12.89 5.66 17.78
CA GLU A 207 -12.49 6.00 16.41
C GLU A 207 -10.96 6.09 16.27
N VAL A 208 -10.47 5.65 15.12
CA VAL A 208 -9.08 5.79 14.71
C VAL A 208 -9.00 6.28 13.27
N LYS A 209 -8.07 7.19 13.00
CA LYS A 209 -7.72 7.70 11.68
C LYS A 209 -6.38 7.15 11.24
N PHE A 210 -6.27 6.82 9.96
CA PHE A 210 -4.99 6.46 9.34
C PHE A 210 -4.71 7.42 8.18
N LEU A 211 -3.61 8.16 8.27
CA LEU A 211 -3.24 9.17 7.29
C LEU A 211 -2.75 8.50 6.00
N ALA A 212 -3.42 8.80 4.89
CA ALA A 212 -3.06 8.30 3.56
C ALA A 212 -1.78 8.97 3.01
N ASP A 213 -1.22 8.40 1.94
CA ASP A 213 0.03 8.88 1.33
C ASP A 213 -0.04 10.34 0.87
N THR A 214 -1.18 10.78 0.31
CA THR A 214 -1.42 12.17 -0.11
C THR A 214 -1.38 13.17 1.04
N ARG A 215 -1.49 12.71 2.30
CA ARG A 215 -1.64 13.52 3.53
C ARG A 215 -2.86 14.44 3.53
N ARG A 216 -3.79 14.27 2.58
CA ARG A 216 -5.04 15.05 2.48
C ARG A 216 -6.23 14.25 3.00
N GLN A 217 -6.18 12.94 2.81
CA GLN A 217 -7.23 12.00 3.19
C GLN A 217 -6.79 11.13 4.36
N SER A 218 -7.77 10.55 5.04
CA SER A 218 -7.54 9.53 6.04
C SER A 218 -8.63 8.49 5.95
N TYR A 219 -8.25 7.24 6.20
CA TYR A 219 -9.21 6.19 6.46
C TYR A 219 -9.75 6.31 7.88
N LEU A 220 -11.02 5.94 8.08
CA LEU A 220 -11.64 5.85 9.41
C LEU A 220 -11.92 4.40 9.77
N GLY A 221 -11.61 4.05 11.02
CA GLY A 221 -11.91 2.76 11.60
C GLY A 221 -12.30 2.86 13.06
N MET A 222 -12.66 1.71 13.62
CA MET A 222 -13.00 1.55 15.03
C MET A 222 -12.01 0.57 15.67
N LEU A 223 -11.43 0.96 16.80
CA LEU A 223 -10.67 0.08 17.69
C LEU A 223 -11.49 -0.24 18.93
N ARG A 224 -11.20 -1.36 19.57
CA ARG A 224 -11.77 -1.72 20.87
C ARG A 224 -10.75 -1.41 21.96
N ASP A 225 -11.17 -0.71 23.00
CA ASP A 225 -10.31 -0.33 24.13
C ASP A 225 -9.77 -1.58 24.86
N CYS A 226 -8.63 -1.46 25.54
CA CYS A 226 -7.93 -2.60 26.15
C CYS A 226 -8.39 -2.87 27.59
N GLU A 227 -9.12 -3.94 27.82
CA GLU A 227 -9.63 -4.27 29.15
C GLU A 227 -8.75 -5.30 29.89
N ALA A 228 -8.58 -5.14 31.20
CA ALA A 228 -7.83 -6.09 32.03
C ALA A 228 -8.53 -7.47 32.02
N THR A 229 -7.76 -8.54 31.82
CA THR A 229 -8.32 -9.89 31.72
C THR A 229 -8.55 -10.47 33.10
N GLY A 230 -9.82 -10.65 33.51
CA GLY A 230 -10.18 -11.27 34.78
C GLY A 230 -10.03 -12.80 34.82
N VAL A 231 -10.09 -13.49 33.67
CA VAL A 231 -10.00 -14.97 33.57
C VAL A 231 -9.42 -15.40 32.19
N ILE A 232 -8.52 -16.38 32.21
CA ILE A 232 -7.76 -16.90 31.05
C ILE A 232 -8.60 -17.89 30.23
N HIS A 233 -9.42 -17.42 29.29
CA HIS A 233 -9.89 -18.27 28.18
C HIS A 233 -10.05 -17.44 26.90
N SER A 234 -9.24 -17.76 25.87
CA SER A 234 -9.37 -17.36 24.45
C SER A 234 -9.74 -15.91 24.11
N ALA A 235 -9.32 -14.96 24.92
CA ALA A 235 -9.53 -13.54 24.70
C ALA A 235 -8.66 -12.99 23.55
N LYS A 236 -9.27 -12.35 22.54
CA LYS A 236 -8.54 -11.69 21.43
C LYS A 236 -7.82 -10.45 21.96
N ARG A 237 -6.51 -10.36 21.71
CA ARG A 237 -5.63 -9.29 22.23
C ARG A 237 -5.20 -8.29 21.16
N GLN A 238 -5.54 -8.58 19.92
CA GLN A 238 -5.11 -7.83 18.74
C GLN A 238 -6.24 -7.76 17.74
N SER A 239 -6.26 -6.69 16.95
CA SER A 239 -7.11 -6.52 15.78
C SER A 239 -6.28 -6.06 14.58
N ILE A 240 -6.64 -6.50 13.38
CA ILE A 240 -5.92 -6.17 12.15
C ILE A 240 -6.81 -5.28 11.28
N PHE A 241 -6.29 -4.10 10.94
CA PHE A 241 -6.86 -3.21 9.95
C PHE A 241 -6.25 -3.54 8.59
N GLN A 242 -7.09 -3.94 7.63
CA GLN A 242 -6.68 -4.23 6.26
C GLN A 242 -7.10 -3.09 5.34
N PHE A 243 -6.15 -2.60 4.55
CA PHE A 243 -6.34 -1.52 3.58
C PHE A 243 -6.02 -2.06 2.19
N ASP A 244 -7.04 -2.27 1.37
CA ASP A 244 -6.91 -2.69 -0.03
C ASP A 244 -7.52 -1.60 -0.92
N SER A 245 -6.78 -1.15 -1.92
CA SER A 245 -7.20 -0.02 -2.77
C SER A 245 -6.74 -0.16 -4.21
N GLU A 246 -7.65 0.12 -5.14
CA GLU A 246 -7.33 0.43 -6.56
C GLU A 246 -6.85 1.88 -6.73
N ASP A 247 -7.20 2.76 -5.78
CA ASP A 247 -6.65 4.11 -5.71
C ASP A 247 -5.30 4.06 -4.98
N LEU A 248 -4.24 3.97 -5.78
CA LEU A 248 -2.87 3.81 -5.31
C LEU A 248 -2.32 5.06 -4.62
N ASP A 249 -2.97 6.22 -4.77
CA ASP A 249 -2.57 7.44 -4.08
C ASP A 249 -2.90 7.42 -2.59
N LEU A 250 -3.72 6.46 -2.14
CA LEU A 250 -4.07 6.34 -0.73
C LEU A 250 -3.01 5.61 0.12
N LEU A 251 -2.13 4.81 -0.50
CA LEU A 251 -1.09 4.05 0.18
C LEU A 251 0.32 4.48 -0.29
N PRO A 252 1.35 4.37 0.57
CA PRO A 252 1.34 3.85 1.94
C PRO A 252 0.71 4.78 3.00
N LEU A 253 0.34 4.20 4.15
CA LEU A 253 -0.05 4.96 5.34
C LEU A 253 1.15 5.71 5.93
N ARG A 254 0.90 6.92 6.43
CA ARG A 254 1.94 7.87 6.89
C ARG A 254 1.91 8.20 8.37
N ASP A 255 0.77 8.06 9.01
CA ASP A 255 0.58 8.31 10.45
C ASP A 255 -0.77 7.70 10.89
N LEU A 256 -1.05 7.67 12.18
CA LEU A 256 -2.38 7.37 12.71
C LEU A 256 -2.74 8.28 13.88
N ALA A 257 -4.04 8.48 14.08
CA ALA A 257 -4.57 9.24 15.21
C ALA A 257 -5.70 8.49 15.89
N VAL A 258 -5.67 8.46 17.22
CA VAL A 258 -6.72 7.83 18.02
C VAL A 258 -7.61 8.90 18.61
N PHE A 259 -8.92 8.73 18.52
CA PHE A 259 -9.89 9.65 19.11
C PHE A 259 -9.93 9.49 20.63
N GLY A 260 -9.91 10.57 21.39
CA GLY A 260 -10.01 10.44 22.84
C GLY A 260 -10.05 11.73 23.61
N SER A 261 -10.32 11.58 24.91
CA SER A 261 -10.16 12.61 25.93
C SER A 261 -9.55 12.02 27.19
N SER A 262 -9.12 12.90 28.09
CA SER A 262 -8.38 12.61 29.32
C SER A 262 -8.92 11.43 30.14
N ASN A 263 -8.01 10.79 30.89
CA ASN A 263 -8.20 9.63 31.79
C ASN A 263 -8.02 8.25 31.16
N PHE A 264 -7.56 8.16 29.91
CA PHE A 264 -7.23 6.88 29.32
C PHE A 264 -5.77 6.48 29.59
N THR A 265 -5.59 5.63 30.59
CA THR A 265 -4.26 5.16 31.04
C THR A 265 -3.86 3.81 30.46
N GLN A 266 -4.75 3.14 29.72
CA GLN A 266 -4.48 1.83 29.15
C GLN A 266 -3.36 1.92 28.11
N GLU A 267 -2.45 0.95 28.15
CA GLU A 267 -1.34 0.86 27.22
C GLU A 267 -1.72 0.02 26.00
N PHE A 268 -1.44 0.57 24.82
CA PHE A 268 -1.61 -0.11 23.55
C PHE A 268 -0.46 0.25 22.60
N GLY A 269 -0.29 -0.58 21.57
CA GLY A 269 0.70 -0.38 20.52
C GLY A 269 0.14 -0.76 19.15
N PHE A 270 0.92 -0.48 18.12
CA PHE A 270 0.59 -0.86 16.75
C PHE A 270 1.81 -1.48 16.06
N THR A 271 1.57 -2.42 15.15
CA THR A 271 2.58 -2.94 14.24
C THR A 271 2.16 -2.61 12.82
N VAL A 272 2.96 -1.78 12.14
CA VAL A 272 2.74 -1.33 10.77
C VAL A 272 3.32 -2.36 9.82
N GLY A 273 2.47 -2.96 8.98
CA GLY A 273 2.91 -3.89 7.96
C GLY A 273 3.49 -3.21 6.72
N PRO A 274 4.09 -3.99 5.81
CA PRO A 274 4.59 -3.45 4.55
C PRO A 274 3.44 -2.92 3.69
N VAL A 275 3.73 -1.90 2.88
CA VAL A 275 2.88 -1.56 1.75
C VAL A 275 3.24 -2.46 0.58
N CYS A 276 2.26 -3.11 -0.03
CA CYS A 276 2.47 -4.02 -1.14
C CYS A 276 1.71 -3.56 -2.38
N PHE A 277 2.32 -3.75 -3.55
CA PHE A 277 1.81 -3.36 -4.86
C PHE A 277 1.75 -4.58 -5.80
N SER A 278 0.68 -4.69 -6.59
CA SER A 278 0.43 -5.78 -7.56
C SER A 278 -0.21 -5.27 -8.84
#